data_AF-A0ABD7RRU5-F1
#
_entry.id   AF-A0ABD7RRU5-F1
#
_cell.length_a   1.000
_cell.length_b   1.000
_cell.length_c   1.000
_cell.angle_alpha   90.00
_cell.angle_beta   90.00
_cell.angle_gamma   90.00
#
_symmetry.space_group_name_H-M   'P 1'
#
loop_
_entity.id
_entity.type
_entity.pdbx_description
1 polymer ?
#
loop_
_entity_poly.entity_id
_entity_poly.type
_entity_poly.pdbx_seq_one_letter_code
_entity_poly.pdbx_strand_id
1 'polypeptide(L)'
;MVRRRTTARHHHCAGQGCRAPRADAMKLEQVRALLPEQIQEIAEAIGLPATQRLVQELGGTTWPVSKGVRRLGIIRHEALKEVIGETAAQIMAERWGNETLYIAKCDAPLRRLRDLEIHRQFEQAVREGVSANTVVSELARAYKLSDRWVWVILKQPLDTSTGDLFS
;
A
#
# COMPACT_ATOMS: atom_id res chain seq x y z
N MET A 1 64.22 -7.89 2.68
CA MET A 1 63.04 -8.56 2.11
C MET A 1 61.99 -8.70 3.21
N VAL A 2 61.16 -7.67 3.43
CA VAL A 2 60.15 -7.66 4.50
C VAL A 2 58.78 -7.49 3.84
N ARG A 3 58.01 -8.59 3.81
CA ARG A 3 56.67 -8.63 3.22
C ARG A 3 55.72 -7.82 4.10
N ARG A 4 55.22 -6.70 3.56
CA ARG A 4 54.13 -5.92 4.16
C ARG A 4 52.87 -6.78 4.15
N ARG A 5 52.34 -7.11 5.34
CA ARG A 5 50.99 -7.66 5.48
C ARG A 5 50.01 -6.51 5.25
N THR A 6 49.42 -6.48 4.07
CA THR A 6 48.27 -5.64 3.74
C THR A 6 47.08 -6.10 4.58
N THR A 7 46.70 -5.30 5.57
CA THR A 7 45.43 -5.46 6.29
C THR A 7 44.29 -5.16 5.33
N ALA A 8 43.50 -6.19 5.03
CA ALA A 8 42.25 -6.06 4.29
C ALA A 8 41.31 -5.14 5.07
N ARG A 9 40.98 -3.99 4.47
CA ARG A 9 39.98 -3.06 5.00
C ARG A 9 38.63 -3.76 4.93
N HIS A 10 38.08 -4.10 6.09
CA HIS A 10 36.65 -4.31 6.23
C HIS A 10 35.95 -2.99 5.89
N HIS A 11 35.32 -2.95 4.72
CA HIS A 11 34.35 -1.91 4.41
C HIS A 11 33.12 -2.16 5.29
N HIS A 12 33.13 -1.52 6.46
CA HIS A 12 31.96 -1.35 7.30
C HIS A 12 31.05 -0.33 6.59
N CYS A 13 30.14 -0.81 5.76
CA CYS A 13 29.12 0.02 5.11
C CYS A 13 28.06 0.34 6.17
N ALA A 14 28.28 1.47 6.86
CA ALA A 14 27.39 1.97 7.88
C ALA A 14 26.10 2.52 7.24
N GLY A 15 24.99 1.81 7.43
CA GLY A 15 23.85 2.34 8.18
C GLY A 15 23.15 3.59 7.65
N GLN A 16 22.88 3.70 6.34
CA GLN A 16 21.76 4.51 5.86
C GLN A 16 20.65 3.56 5.47
N GLY A 17 19.80 3.28 6.47
CA GLY A 17 18.77 2.27 6.40
C GLY A 17 17.86 2.47 5.20
N CYS A 18 17.69 1.40 4.44
CA CYS A 18 16.45 1.10 3.75
C CYS A 18 15.35 1.06 4.82
N ARG A 19 14.91 2.23 5.28
CA ARG A 19 13.75 2.35 6.13
C ARG A 19 12.61 1.93 5.25
N ALA A 20 12.11 0.72 5.46
CA ALA A 20 10.85 0.30 4.91
C ALA A 20 9.87 1.46 5.16
N PRO A 21 9.25 2.05 4.13
CA PRO A 21 8.06 2.83 4.40
C PRO A 21 7.16 1.91 5.23
N ARG A 22 6.63 2.39 6.37
CA ARG A 22 5.63 1.61 7.13
C ARG A 22 4.69 1.05 6.08
N ALA A 23 4.54 -0.28 6.03
CA ALA A 23 3.78 -0.99 5.02
C ALA A 23 2.33 -0.46 4.88
N ASP A 24 1.90 0.38 5.83
CA ASP A 24 0.61 1.05 5.94
C ASP A 24 0.48 2.35 5.14
N ALA A 25 1.56 2.85 4.52
CA ALA A 25 1.57 4.11 3.75
C ALA A 25 1.90 3.88 2.25
N MET A 26 1.45 2.77 1.68
CA MET A 26 1.33 2.67 0.22
C MET A 26 0.27 3.68 -0.22
N LYS A 27 0.75 4.78 -0.79
CA LYS A 27 -0.08 5.90 -1.24
C LYS A 27 -1.06 5.39 -2.27
N LEU A 28 -2.34 5.30 -1.89
CA LEU A 28 -3.45 4.99 -2.78
C LEU A 28 -3.41 5.83 -4.07
N GLU A 29 -2.82 7.03 -3.98
CA GLU A 29 -2.51 7.94 -5.09
C GLU A 29 -1.76 7.26 -6.25
N GLN A 30 -0.78 6.41 -5.96
CA GLN A 30 0.09 5.78 -6.98
C GLN A 30 -0.64 4.69 -7.77
N VAL A 31 -1.76 4.18 -7.26
CA VAL A 31 -2.58 3.16 -7.93
C VAL A 31 -4.00 3.58 -8.18
N ARG A 32 -4.31 4.87 -8.15
CA ARG A 32 -5.67 5.33 -8.42
C ARG A 32 -6.25 4.69 -9.69
N ALA A 33 -5.45 4.57 -10.74
CA ALA A 33 -5.85 3.94 -12.02
C ALA A 33 -6.09 2.41 -11.94
N LEU A 34 -5.55 1.72 -10.94
CA LEU A 34 -5.76 0.29 -10.70
C LEU A 34 -6.86 0.00 -9.68
N LEU A 35 -7.42 1.03 -9.03
CA LEU A 35 -8.50 0.84 -8.07
C LEU A 35 -9.81 0.50 -8.81
N PRO A 36 -10.72 -0.25 -8.18
CA PRO A 36 -12.09 -0.38 -8.67
C PRO A 36 -12.74 1.00 -8.82
N GLU A 37 -13.57 1.17 -9.86
CA GLU A 37 -14.25 2.42 -10.20
C GLU A 37 -14.92 3.08 -8.98
N GLN A 38 -15.68 2.30 -8.20
CA GLN A 38 -16.33 2.78 -6.97
C GLN A 38 -15.34 3.40 -5.95
N ILE A 39 -14.14 2.84 -5.82
CA ILE A 39 -13.12 3.39 -4.91
C ILE A 39 -12.49 4.66 -5.50
N GLN A 40 -12.39 4.76 -6.83
CA GLN A 40 -11.95 5.99 -7.49
C GLN A 40 -12.97 7.13 -7.29
N GLU A 41 -14.27 6.85 -7.42
CA GLU A 41 -15.34 7.82 -7.16
C GLU A 41 -15.33 8.30 -5.70
N ILE A 42 -15.14 7.38 -4.75
CA ILE A 42 -15.00 7.74 -3.34
C ILE A 42 -13.75 8.62 -3.14
N ALA A 43 -12.62 8.25 -3.75
CA ALA A 43 -11.38 9.06 -3.68
C ALA A 43 -11.54 10.46 -4.24
N GLU A 44 -12.34 10.63 -5.30
CA GLU A 44 -12.68 11.94 -5.85
C GLU A 44 -13.58 12.75 -4.91
N ALA A 45 -14.48 12.10 -4.20
CA ALA A 45 -15.42 12.77 -3.32
C ALA A 45 -14.78 13.20 -1.98
N ILE A 46 -14.10 12.27 -1.29
CA ILE A 46 -13.62 12.48 0.09
C ILE A 46 -12.11 12.68 0.18
N GLY A 47 -11.40 12.55 -0.94
CA GLY A 47 -9.94 12.61 -1.01
C GLY A 47 -9.27 11.26 -0.77
N LEU A 48 -8.07 11.13 -1.33
CA LEU A 48 -7.24 9.92 -1.23
C LEU A 48 -6.86 9.55 0.21
N PRO A 49 -6.49 10.48 1.12
CA PRO A 49 -6.13 10.12 2.50
C PRO A 49 -7.27 9.54 3.32
N ALA A 50 -8.50 10.02 3.10
CA ALA A 50 -9.69 9.50 3.77
C ALA A 50 -10.10 8.15 3.18
N THR A 51 -10.02 8.01 1.85
CA THR A 51 -10.30 6.75 1.15
C THR A 51 -9.33 5.65 1.54
N GLN A 52 -8.05 5.97 1.74
CA GLN A 52 -7.07 5.00 2.21
C GLN A 52 -7.46 4.44 3.59
N ARG A 53 -7.85 5.30 4.53
CA ARG A 53 -8.34 4.87 5.86
C ARG A 53 -9.63 4.05 5.75
N LEU A 54 -10.54 4.44 4.86
CA LEU A 54 -11.77 3.71 4.59
C LEU A 54 -11.49 2.26 4.15
N VAL A 55 -10.60 2.10 3.16
CA VAL A 55 -10.24 0.77 2.62
C VAL A 55 -9.47 -0.05 3.66
N GLN A 56 -8.63 0.58 4.48
CA GLN A 56 -7.86 -0.12 5.52
C GLN A 56 -8.75 -0.70 6.63
N GLU A 57 -9.72 0.07 7.11
CA GLU A 57 -10.56 -0.33 8.24
C GLU A 57 -11.83 -1.09 7.81
N LEU A 58 -12.44 -0.70 6.69
CA LEU A 58 -13.72 -1.24 6.23
C LEU A 58 -13.62 -2.05 4.94
N GLY A 59 -12.41 -2.26 4.40
CA GLY A 59 -12.20 -3.06 3.19
C GLY A 59 -12.70 -4.50 3.32
N GLY A 60 -13.45 -4.96 2.32
CA GLY A 60 -14.10 -6.28 2.30
C GLY A 60 -15.44 -6.32 3.04
N THR A 61 -15.95 -5.16 3.49
CA THR A 61 -17.24 -5.08 4.19
C THR A 61 -18.29 -4.35 3.37
N THR A 62 -19.55 -4.61 3.70
CA THR A 62 -20.69 -3.88 3.14
C THR A 62 -21.15 -2.85 4.16
N TRP A 63 -21.06 -1.57 3.80
CA TRP A 63 -21.33 -0.44 4.69
C TRP A 63 -22.63 0.29 4.31
N PRO A 64 -23.67 0.24 5.16
CA PRO A 64 -24.89 1.02 4.93
C PRO A 64 -24.67 2.49 5.31
N VAL A 65 -24.47 3.32 4.29
CA VAL A 65 -24.24 4.76 4.44
C VAL A 65 -25.53 5.42 4.91
N SER A 66 -25.48 5.99 6.11
CA SER A 66 -26.65 6.53 6.79
C SER A 66 -26.50 8.04 6.98
N LYS A 67 -27.58 8.80 6.75
CA LYS A 67 -27.65 10.26 6.99
C LYS A 67 -27.71 10.67 8.46
N GLY A 68 -27.49 9.74 9.40
CA GLY A 68 -27.56 10.06 10.83
C GLY A 68 -28.95 10.44 11.38
N VAL A 69 -30.06 10.11 10.70
CA VAL A 69 -31.41 10.54 11.15
C VAL A 69 -32.05 9.58 12.15
N ARG A 70 -31.89 8.26 11.95
CA ARG A 70 -32.43 7.22 12.85
C ARG A 70 -31.36 6.79 13.85
N ARG A 71 -31.74 6.28 15.02
CA ARG A 71 -30.82 5.83 16.09
C ARG A 71 -29.66 4.97 15.59
N LEU A 72 -29.93 3.95 14.77
CA LEU A 72 -28.90 3.09 14.19
C LEU A 72 -28.05 3.79 13.12
N GLY A 73 -28.65 4.74 12.40
CA GLY A 73 -27.96 5.58 11.42
C GLY A 73 -27.01 6.59 12.07
N ILE A 74 -27.34 7.12 13.25
CA ILE A 74 -26.47 7.98 14.05
C ILE A 74 -25.21 7.21 14.44
N ILE A 75 -25.38 6.02 15.03
CA ILE A 75 -24.25 5.18 15.47
C ILE A 75 -23.30 4.86 14.31
N ARG A 76 -23.85 4.48 13.15
CA ARG A 76 -23.04 4.20 11.95
C ARG A 76 -22.36 5.44 11.40
N HIS A 77 -23.05 6.58 11.40
CA HIS A 77 -22.46 7.82 10.93
C HIS A 77 -21.30 8.26 11.84
N GLU A 78 -21.44 8.15 13.16
CA GLU A 78 -20.36 8.39 14.12
C GLU A 78 -19.19 7.41 13.93
N ALA A 79 -19.44 6.12 13.78
CA ALA A 79 -18.38 5.15 13.49
C ALA A 79 -17.64 5.47 12.18
N LEU A 80 -18.35 5.97 11.15
CA LEU A 80 -17.72 6.40 9.90
C LEU A 80 -16.82 7.63 10.14
N LYS A 81 -17.26 8.60 10.95
CA LYS A 81 -16.47 9.78 11.30
C LYS A 81 -15.18 9.41 12.04
N GLU A 82 -15.21 8.44 12.93
CA GLU A 82 -14.01 7.96 13.63
C GLU A 82 -12.95 7.41 12.66
N VAL A 83 -13.39 6.78 11.56
CA VAL A 83 -12.48 6.21 10.56
C VAL A 83 -11.95 7.27 9.58
N ILE A 84 -12.85 8.00 8.91
CA ILE A 84 -12.50 8.88 7.78
C ILE A 84 -12.47 10.37 8.12
N GLY A 85 -13.00 10.76 9.28
CA GLY A 85 -13.15 12.15 9.73
C GLY A 85 -14.53 12.73 9.41
N GLU A 86 -14.90 13.79 10.14
CA GLU A 86 -16.20 14.47 10.03
C GLU A 86 -16.55 14.88 8.61
N THR A 87 -15.68 15.67 7.96
CA THR A 87 -15.93 16.22 6.62
C THR A 87 -16.12 15.11 5.57
N ALA A 88 -15.29 14.08 5.62
CA ALA A 88 -15.37 12.95 4.70
C ALA A 88 -16.66 12.13 4.92
N ALA A 89 -17.01 11.87 6.18
CA ALA A 89 -18.24 11.16 6.53
C ALA A 89 -19.50 11.94 6.13
N GLN A 90 -19.47 13.27 6.26
CA GLN A 90 -20.55 14.14 5.80
C GLN A 90 -20.72 14.06 4.28
N ILE A 91 -19.63 14.20 3.50
CA ILE A 91 -19.67 14.06 2.04
C ILE A 91 -20.21 12.68 1.63
N MET A 92 -19.81 11.61 2.34
CA MET A 92 -20.36 10.28 2.06
C MET A 92 -21.85 10.20 2.33
N ALA A 93 -22.32 10.76 3.44
CA ALA A 93 -23.74 10.79 3.80
C ALA A 93 -24.59 11.64 2.83
N GLU A 94 -24.02 12.71 2.27
CA GLU A 94 -24.68 13.56 1.29
C GLU A 94 -24.84 12.85 -0.07
N ARG A 95 -23.77 12.20 -0.56
CA ARG A 95 -23.77 11.53 -1.87
C ARG A 95 -24.45 10.17 -1.86
N TRP A 96 -24.18 9.34 -0.85
CA TRP A 96 -24.62 7.94 -0.78
C TRP A 96 -25.51 7.66 0.43
N GLY A 97 -25.99 8.66 1.16
CA GLY A 97 -26.90 8.44 2.28
C GLY A 97 -28.20 7.80 1.77
N ASN A 98 -28.45 6.55 2.20
CA ASN A 98 -29.50 5.60 1.80
C ASN A 98 -29.02 4.45 0.90
N GLU A 99 -27.75 4.44 0.51
CA GLU A 99 -27.13 3.33 -0.21
C GLU A 99 -26.35 2.42 0.73
N THR A 100 -26.17 1.19 0.27
CA THR A 100 -25.32 0.20 0.93
C THR A 100 -24.13 -0.07 0.03
N LEU A 101 -22.98 0.49 0.39
CA LEU A 101 -21.77 0.42 -0.42
C LEU A 101 -20.94 -0.78 -0.03
N TYR A 102 -20.52 -1.59 -1.00
CA TYR A 102 -19.45 -2.56 -0.78
C TYR A 102 -18.10 -1.82 -0.82
N ILE A 103 -17.33 -1.87 0.26
CA ILE A 103 -16.01 -1.24 0.29
C ILE A 103 -14.98 -2.28 -0.16
N ALA A 104 -14.49 -2.16 -1.39
CA ALA A 104 -13.48 -3.07 -1.91
C ALA A 104 -12.18 -3.00 -1.08
N LYS A 105 -11.61 -4.16 -0.77
CA LYS A 105 -10.40 -4.29 0.05
C LYS A 105 -9.11 -3.83 -0.65
N CYS A 106 -9.15 -3.69 -1.97
CA CYS A 106 -8.02 -3.29 -2.81
C CYS A 106 -6.74 -4.12 -2.63
N ASP A 107 -6.84 -5.37 -2.14
CA ASP A 107 -5.70 -6.25 -1.87
C ASP A 107 -4.83 -6.49 -3.11
N ALA A 108 -5.43 -6.66 -4.29
CA ALA A 108 -4.67 -6.88 -5.53
C ALA A 108 -3.90 -5.62 -5.98
N PRO A 109 -4.54 -4.43 -6.12
CA PRO A 109 -3.81 -3.18 -6.41
C PRO A 109 -2.74 -2.82 -5.38
N LEU A 110 -3.01 -3.02 -4.09
CA LEU A 110 -2.04 -2.75 -3.02
C LEU A 110 -0.86 -3.73 -3.05
N ARG A 111 -1.11 -5.03 -3.29
CA ARG A 111 -0.04 -5.99 -3.53
C ARG A 111 0.82 -5.59 -4.73
N ARG A 112 0.19 -5.13 -5.82
CA ARG A 112 0.90 -4.67 -7.00
C ARG A 112 1.83 -3.49 -6.71
N LEU A 113 1.41 -2.52 -5.91
CA LEU A 113 2.28 -1.43 -5.47
C LEU A 113 3.51 -1.89 -4.72
N ARG A 114 3.29 -2.76 -3.73
CA ARG A 114 4.38 -3.32 -2.95
C ARG A 114 5.39 -3.99 -3.88
N ASP A 115 4.91 -4.75 -4.84
CA ASP A 115 5.75 -5.49 -5.77
C ASP A 115 6.54 -4.54 -6.69
N LEU A 116 5.90 -3.48 -7.21
CA LEU A 116 6.57 -2.42 -7.98
C LEU A 116 7.66 -1.71 -7.16
N GLU A 117 7.38 -1.38 -5.90
CA GLU A 117 8.36 -0.73 -5.03
C GLU A 117 9.53 -1.66 -4.67
N ILE A 118 9.27 -2.96 -4.47
CA ILE A 118 10.31 -3.98 -4.29
C ILE A 118 11.24 -4.02 -5.51
N HIS A 119 10.69 -4.02 -6.73
CA HIS A 119 11.49 -3.94 -7.96
C HIS A 119 12.33 -2.67 -8.00
N ARG A 120 11.71 -1.50 -7.76
CA ARG A 120 12.39 -0.20 -7.79
C ARG A 120 13.55 -0.13 -6.78
N GLN A 121 13.32 -0.57 -5.54
CA GLN A 121 14.37 -0.60 -4.51
C GLN A 121 15.48 -1.59 -4.85
N PHE A 122 15.12 -2.75 -5.39
CA PHE A 122 16.08 -3.76 -5.80
C PHE A 122 17.01 -3.26 -6.91
N GLU A 123 16.45 -2.72 -7.99
CA GLU A 123 17.22 -2.17 -9.11
C GLU A 123 18.15 -1.05 -8.66
N GLN A 124 17.67 -0.16 -7.80
CA GLN A 124 18.46 0.95 -7.29
C GLN A 124 19.66 0.44 -6.46
N ALA A 125 19.44 -0.47 -5.52
CA ALA A 125 20.50 -0.97 -4.66
C ALA A 125 21.55 -1.79 -5.42
N VAL A 126 21.12 -2.58 -6.41
CA VAL A 126 22.04 -3.32 -7.29
C VAL A 126 22.87 -2.35 -8.14
N ARG A 127 22.27 -1.27 -8.65
CA ARG A 127 22.98 -0.21 -9.38
C ARG A 127 24.03 0.50 -8.52
N GLU A 128 23.77 0.62 -7.23
CA GLU A 128 24.70 1.17 -6.22
C GLU A 128 25.81 0.17 -5.82
N GLY A 129 25.81 -1.04 -6.38
CA GLY A 129 26.85 -2.05 -6.16
C GLY A 129 26.60 -2.99 -4.97
N VAL A 130 25.40 -2.95 -4.38
CA VAL A 130 25.02 -3.87 -3.30
C VAL A 130 24.72 -5.25 -3.90
N SER A 131 25.18 -6.32 -3.22
CA SER A 131 24.94 -7.68 -3.70
C SER A 131 23.46 -8.02 -3.68
N ALA A 132 22.96 -8.68 -4.74
CA ALA A 132 21.55 -9.03 -4.87
C ALA A 132 21.00 -9.82 -3.65
N ASN A 133 21.81 -10.72 -3.09
CA ASN A 133 21.43 -11.48 -1.89
C ASN A 133 21.26 -10.59 -0.65
N THR A 134 22.13 -9.59 -0.48
CA THR A 134 22.03 -8.61 0.61
C THR A 134 20.74 -7.80 0.48
N VAL A 135 20.45 -7.30 -0.72
CA VAL A 135 19.25 -6.51 -1.01
C VAL A 135 17.98 -7.33 -0.76
N VAL A 136 17.94 -8.58 -1.24
CA VAL A 136 16.79 -9.46 -0.99
C VAL A 136 16.57 -9.72 0.49
N SER A 137 17.63 -9.98 1.25
CA SER A 137 17.53 -10.19 2.70
C SER A 137 16.98 -8.95 3.42
N GLU A 138 17.35 -7.76 2.98
CA GLU A 138 16.86 -6.48 3.52
C GLU A 138 15.39 -6.25 3.17
N LEU A 139 15.01 -6.44 1.90
CA LEU A 139 13.63 -6.31 1.43
C LEU A 139 12.70 -7.32 2.10
N ALA A 140 13.15 -8.56 2.30
CA ALA A 140 12.41 -9.60 3.01
C ALA A 140 12.03 -9.13 4.43
N ARG A 141 12.99 -8.59 5.19
CA ARG A 141 12.73 -8.05 6.54
C ARG A 141 11.84 -6.80 6.49
N ALA A 142 12.10 -5.88 5.57
CA ALA A 142 11.36 -4.63 5.41
C ALA A 142 9.87 -4.86 5.14
N TYR A 143 9.54 -5.79 4.25
CA TYR A 143 8.18 -6.08 3.81
C TYR A 143 7.53 -7.27 4.55
N LYS A 144 8.22 -7.86 5.55
CA LYS A 144 7.79 -9.07 6.26
C LYS A 144 7.47 -10.24 5.32
N LEU A 145 8.33 -10.43 4.31
CA LEU A 145 8.27 -11.52 3.34
C LEU A 145 9.42 -12.49 3.57
N SER A 146 9.29 -13.73 3.09
CA SER A 146 10.46 -14.61 2.98
C SER A 146 11.31 -14.23 1.76
N ASP A 147 12.61 -14.51 1.80
CA ASP A 147 13.52 -14.36 0.67
C ASP A 147 12.97 -15.02 -0.61
N ARG A 148 12.39 -16.22 -0.48
CA ARG A 148 11.74 -16.93 -1.59
C ARG A 148 10.65 -16.08 -2.25
N TRP A 149 9.81 -15.42 -1.45
CA TRP A 149 8.72 -14.58 -1.95
C TRP A 149 9.24 -13.32 -2.64
N VAL A 150 10.29 -12.70 -2.10
CA VAL A 150 10.93 -11.56 -2.77
C VAL A 150 11.49 -11.98 -4.13
N TRP A 151 12.15 -13.14 -4.22
CA TRP A 151 12.61 -13.67 -5.50
C TRP A 151 11.47 -13.99 -6.48
N VAL A 152 10.33 -14.49 -5.99
CA VAL A 152 9.15 -14.70 -6.83
C VAL A 152 8.66 -13.37 -7.40
N ILE A 153 8.54 -12.32 -6.58
CA ILE A 153 8.14 -10.98 -7.00
C ILE A 153 9.11 -10.43 -8.05
N LEU A 154 10.42 -10.51 -7.82
CA LEU A 154 11.46 -10.01 -8.73
C LEU A 154 11.49 -10.74 -10.08
N LYS A 155 10.98 -11.98 -10.14
CA LYS A 155 10.88 -12.77 -11.37
C LYS A 155 9.59 -12.51 -12.15
N GLN A 156 8.58 -11.91 -11.52
CA GLN A 156 7.34 -11.57 -12.21
C GLN A 156 7.57 -10.34 -13.09
N PRO A 157 7.02 -10.34 -14.32
CA PRO A 157 7.11 -9.18 -15.18
C PRO A 157 6.41 -7.99 -14.53
N LEU A 158 6.99 -6.81 -14.71
CA LEU A 158 6.31 -5.55 -14.43
C LEU A 158 5.33 -5.25 -15.58
N ASP A 159 4.31 -6.08 -15.73
CA ASP A 159 3.19 -5.80 -16.62
C ASP A 159 2.42 -4.54 -16.18
N THR A 160 2.52 -3.49 -16.98
CA THR A 160 1.80 -2.22 -16.79
C THR A 160 0.31 -2.32 -17.16
N SER A 161 -0.17 -3.49 -17.57
CA SER A 161 -1.52 -3.66 -18.13
C SER A 161 -2.23 -4.84 -17.48
N THR A 162 -3.10 -4.59 -16.51
CA THR A 162 -4.18 -5.53 -16.15
C THR A 162 -5.41 -4.74 -15.71
N GLY A 163 -6.03 -4.06 -16.67
CA GLY A 163 -7.48 -4.06 -16.75
C GLY A 163 -7.84 -5.32 -17.54
N ASP A 164 -8.44 -6.29 -16.87
CA ASP A 164 -9.23 -7.42 -17.38
C ASP A 164 -8.99 -8.65 -16.50
N LEU A 165 -9.71 -8.72 -15.38
CA LEU A 165 -9.81 -9.95 -14.59
C LEU A 165 -11.21 -10.18 -14.02
N PHE A 166 -12.22 -9.75 -14.78
CA PHE A 166 -13.60 -10.22 -14.65
C PHE A 166 -14.14 -10.52 -16.06
N SER A 167 -13.81 -11.71 -16.56
CA SER A 167 -14.61 -12.45 -17.56
C SER A 167 -15.01 -13.77 -16.93
#